data_AF-A0A6A3M7G2-F1
#
_entry.id   AF-A0A6A3M7G2-F1
#
_cell.length_a   1.000
_cell.length_b   1.000
_cell.length_c   1.000
_cell.angle_alpha   90.00
_cell.angle_beta   90.00
_cell.angle_gamma   90.00
#
_symmetry.space_group_name_H-M   'P 1'
#
loop_
_entity.id
_entity.type
_entity.pdbx_description
1 polymer ?
#
loop_
_entity_poly.entity_id
_entity_poly.type
_entity_poly.pdbx_seq_one_letter_code
_entity_poly.pdbx_strand_id
1 'polypeptide(L)'
;MLRAKKPWDEMFENRVKVLYFHRRADLSAKVWNLLDEYLEYVRDHAEAFWEVLHLFTIKYKPERDEEDDDLDKYSVSAKLHRERAARHESVGRSMGARIRKFISKGVPASLFEEPGVWTYPVKISLVSRG
;
A
#
# COMPACT_ATOMS: atom_id res chain seq x y z
N MET A 1 0.99 25.72 -15.41
CA MET A 1 0.68 25.02 -14.14
C MET A 1 1.43 23.71 -14.11
N LEU A 2 2.44 23.56 -13.25
CA LEU A 2 3.01 22.24 -12.94
C LEU A 2 1.91 21.44 -12.26
N ARG A 3 1.38 20.39 -12.90
CA ARG A 3 0.58 19.39 -12.22
C ARG A 3 1.49 18.80 -11.14
N ALA A 4 1.18 19.05 -9.87
CA ALA A 4 1.91 18.42 -8.77
C ALA A 4 1.91 16.90 -9.03
N LYS A 5 3.08 16.27 -8.94
CA LYS A 5 3.18 14.81 -9.00
C LYS A 5 2.28 14.23 -7.91
N LYS A 6 1.61 13.11 -8.21
CA LYS A 6 0.81 12.43 -7.20
C LYS A 6 1.76 11.98 -6.08
N PRO A 7 1.41 12.18 -4.80
CA PRO A 7 2.30 11.84 -3.68
C PRO A 7 2.79 10.40 -3.68
N TRP A 8 1.94 9.46 -4.13
CA TRP A 8 2.31 8.05 -4.21
C TRP A 8 3.27 7.70 -5.36
N ASP A 9 3.21 8.44 -6.47
CA ASP A 9 4.18 8.27 -7.56
C ASP A 9 5.57 8.69 -7.08
N GLU A 10 5.65 9.83 -6.37
CA GLU A 10 6.89 10.31 -5.76
C GLU A 10 7.40 9.35 -4.67
N MET A 11 6.53 8.85 -3.80
CA MET A 11 6.88 7.85 -2.79
C MET A 11 7.47 6.58 -3.42
N PHE A 12 6.86 6.07 -4.49
CA PHE A 12 7.34 4.85 -5.16
C PHE A 12 8.64 5.08 -5.95
N GLU A 13 8.80 6.24 -6.60
CA GLU A 13 10.03 6.62 -7.30
C GLU A 13 11.22 6.76 -6.34
N ASN A 14 10.98 7.31 -5.15
CA ASN A 14 11.99 7.55 -4.11
C ASN A 14 12.18 6.38 -3.13
N ARG A 15 11.53 5.23 -3.36
CA ARG A 15 11.70 4.06 -2.51
C ARG A 15 13.14 3.56 -2.51
N VAL A 16 13.50 2.79 -1.48
CA VAL A 16 14.75 2.03 -1.45
C VAL A 16 14.81 1.06 -2.64
N LYS A 17 15.86 1.16 -3.47
CA LYS A 17 16.06 0.29 -4.65
C LYS A 17 17.22 -0.70 -4.49
N VAL A 18 17.84 -0.72 -3.31
CA VAL A 18 18.93 -1.62 -2.97
C VAL A 18 18.40 -2.80 -2.14
N LEU A 19 19.01 -3.96 -2.32
CA LEU A 19 18.80 -5.12 -1.47
C LEU A 19 19.86 -5.08 -0.36
N TYR A 20 19.43 -5.14 0.89
CA TYR A 20 20.32 -5.13 2.07
C TYR A 20 20.68 -6.53 2.53
N PHE A 21 19.78 -7.50 2.36
CA PHE A 21 19.93 -8.86 2.89
C PHE A 21 20.34 -9.87 1.81
N HIS A 22 20.11 -9.56 0.53
CA HIS A 22 20.45 -10.41 -0.60
C HIS A 22 21.45 -9.74 -1.53
N ARG A 23 22.44 -10.50 -1.99
CA ARG A 23 23.36 -10.04 -3.05
C ARG A 23 22.74 -10.31 -4.41
N ARG A 24 22.86 -9.36 -5.32
CA ARG A 24 22.41 -9.52 -6.71
C ARG A 24 22.98 -10.76 -7.40
N ALA A 25 24.24 -11.08 -7.15
CA ALA A 25 24.95 -12.22 -7.76
C ALA A 25 24.36 -13.58 -7.36
N ASP A 26 23.67 -13.65 -6.21
CA ASP A 26 23.08 -14.88 -5.70
C ASP A 26 21.65 -15.12 -6.24
N LEU A 27 21.11 -14.15 -6.99
CA LEU A 27 19.75 -14.20 -7.55
C LEU A 27 19.78 -14.48 -9.05
N SER A 28 19.04 -15.50 -9.48
CA SER A 28 18.92 -15.83 -10.90
C SER A 28 18.16 -14.75 -11.68
N ALA A 29 18.40 -14.66 -13.00
CA ALA A 29 17.65 -13.77 -13.89
C ALA A 29 16.12 -13.99 -13.81
N LYS A 30 15.69 -15.24 -13.60
CA LYS A 30 14.29 -15.58 -13.39
C LYS A 30 13.72 -14.88 -12.14
N VAL A 31 14.47 -14.91 -11.03
CA VAL A 31 14.02 -14.26 -9.77
C VAL A 31 13.93 -12.75 -9.94
N TRP A 32 14.87 -12.14 -10.68
CA TRP A 32 14.82 -10.71 -11.01
C TRP A 32 13.57 -10.34 -11.83
N ASN A 33 13.28 -11.08 -12.90
CA ASN A 33 12.08 -10.82 -13.72
C ASN A 33 10.79 -10.95 -12.90
N LEU A 34 10.73 -11.93 -11.99
CA LEU A 34 9.60 -12.11 -11.10
C LEU A 34 9.50 -10.98 -10.05
N LEU A 35 10.63 -10.47 -9.57
CA LEU A 35 10.65 -9.33 -8.66
C LEU A 35 10.18 -8.05 -9.37
N ASP A 36 10.58 -7.84 -10.63
CA ASP A 36 10.10 -6.71 -11.42
C ASP A 36 8.58 -6.79 -11.65
N GLU A 37 8.04 -7.96 -12.02
CA GLU A 37 6.58 -8.21 -12.11
C GLU A 37 5.86 -7.88 -10.79
N TYR A 38 6.47 -8.21 -9.65
CA TYR A 38 5.92 -7.87 -8.34
C TYR A 38 5.95 -6.36 -8.07
N LEU A 39 7.07 -5.69 -8.37
CA LEU A 39 7.22 -4.25 -8.14
C LEU A 39 6.35 -3.41 -9.08
N GLU A 40 6.06 -3.89 -10.29
CA GLU A 40 5.05 -3.29 -11.17
C GLU A 40 3.66 -3.32 -10.51
N TYR A 41 3.28 -4.44 -9.90
CA TYR A 41 2.03 -4.50 -9.14
C TYR A 41 2.02 -3.50 -7.98
N VAL A 42 3.14 -3.35 -7.25
CA VAL A 42 3.26 -2.36 -6.16
C VAL A 42 3.12 -0.94 -6.72
N ARG A 43 3.75 -0.62 -7.85
CA ARG A 43 3.63 0.67 -8.53
C ARG A 43 2.18 0.98 -8.88
N ASP A 44 1.50 0.03 -9.52
CA ASP A 44 0.13 0.20 -10.00
C ASP A 44 -0.87 0.39 -8.83
N HIS A 45 -0.49 -0.02 -7.62
CA HIS A 45 -1.27 0.15 -6.40
C HIS A 45 -0.63 1.11 -5.39
N ALA A 46 0.34 1.93 -5.80
CA ALA A 46 1.12 2.78 -4.90
C ALA A 46 0.24 3.75 -4.09
N GLU A 47 -0.90 4.18 -4.64
CA GLU A 47 -1.90 4.99 -3.93
C GLU A 47 -2.39 4.28 -2.65
N ALA A 48 -2.77 3.00 -2.73
CA ALA A 48 -3.22 2.25 -1.56
C ALA A 48 -2.12 2.07 -0.52
N PHE A 49 -0.87 1.87 -0.96
CA PHE A 49 0.30 1.81 -0.08
C PHE A 49 0.56 3.16 0.61
N TRP A 50 0.47 4.25 -0.15
CA TRP A 50 0.64 5.59 0.39
C TRP A 50 -0.45 5.91 1.42
N GLU A 51 -1.71 5.63 1.08
CA GLU A 51 -2.86 5.86 1.94
C GLU A 51 -2.81 5.02 3.23
N VAL A 52 -2.32 3.78 3.19
CA VAL A 52 -2.29 2.92 4.41
C VAL A 52 -1.15 3.34 5.35
N LEU A 53 -0.04 3.85 4.80
CA LEU A 53 1.08 4.38 5.59
C LEU A 53 0.77 5.77 6.16
N HIS A 54 0.01 6.59 5.43
CA HIS A 54 -0.34 7.94 5.85
C HIS A 54 -1.75 7.96 6.45
N LEU A 55 -1.80 7.83 7.77
CA LEU A 55 -3.01 7.78 8.59
C LEU A 55 -3.72 9.15 8.63
N PHE A 56 -4.26 9.62 7.50
CA PHE A 56 -5.12 10.80 7.50
C PHE A 56 -6.52 10.41 8.00
N THR A 57 -6.93 11.03 9.10
CA THR A 57 -8.31 10.98 9.60
C THR A 57 -9.13 12.03 8.85
N ILE A 58 -10.09 11.56 8.06
CA ILE A 58 -11.07 12.42 7.39
C ILE A 58 -12.35 12.31 8.21
N LYS A 59 -12.91 13.42 8.66
CA LYS A 59 -14.25 13.41 9.24
C LYS A 59 -15.25 13.16 8.11
N TYR A 60 -15.97 12.05 8.18
CA TYR A 60 -16.84 11.58 7.09
C TYR A 60 -18.29 11.32 7.52
N LYS A 61 -18.60 11.57 8.78
CA LYS A 61 -19.92 11.49 9.40
C LYS A 61 -19.94 12.41 10.64
N PRO A 62 -21.12 12.85 11.10
CA PRO A 62 -21.24 13.54 12.38
C PRO A 62 -20.73 12.66 13.53
N GLU A 63 -20.20 13.30 14.57
CA GLU A 63 -19.93 12.62 15.83
C GLU A 63 -21.25 12.34 16.57
N ARG A 64 -21.20 11.47 17.60
CA ARG A 64 -22.41 11.03 18.31
C ARG A 64 -23.23 12.19 18.89
N ASP A 65 -22.56 13.28 19.24
CA ASP A 65 -23.14 14.44 19.93
C ASP A 65 -23.30 15.66 18.99
N GLU A 66 -23.12 15.48 17.69
CA GLU A 66 -23.33 16.52 16.68
C GLU A 66 -24.67 16.32 15.95
N GLU A 67 -25.41 17.40 15.76
CA GLU A 67 -26.58 17.40 14.90
C GLU A 67 -26.17 17.25 13.43
N ASP A 68 -26.94 16.48 12.68
CA ASP A 68 -26.76 16.20 11.25
C ASP A 68 -27.81 16.98 10.44
N ASP A 69 -27.74 18.30 10.57
CA ASP A 69 -28.66 19.29 10.01
C ASP A 69 -28.34 19.66 8.55
N ASP A 70 -27.15 19.29 8.06
CA ASP A 70 -26.73 19.41 6.66
C ASP A 70 -26.30 18.04 6.11
N LEU A 71 -27.24 17.39 5.41
CA LEU A 71 -27.07 16.06 4.80
C LEU A 71 -25.89 15.98 3.81
N ASP A 72 -25.46 17.11 3.24
CA ASP A 72 -24.39 17.15 2.23
C ASP A 72 -23.02 17.50 2.81
N LYS A 73 -22.95 17.98 4.06
CA LYS A 73 -21.72 18.40 4.77
C LYS A 73 -20.58 17.40 4.67
N TYR A 74 -20.89 16.11 4.71
CA TYR A 74 -19.89 15.03 4.69
C TYR A 74 -19.92 14.16 3.43
N SER A 75 -20.75 14.48 2.42
CA SER A 75 -20.98 13.61 1.26
C SER A 75 -19.68 13.25 0.50
N VAL A 76 -18.83 14.25 0.25
CA VAL A 76 -17.53 14.10 -0.43
C VAL A 76 -16.55 13.28 0.43
N SER A 77 -16.41 13.62 1.70
CA SER A 77 -15.55 12.89 2.65
C SER A 77 -15.99 11.44 2.85
N ALA A 78 -17.31 11.18 2.90
CA ALA A 78 -17.88 9.85 3.00
C ALA A 78 -17.59 9.01 1.76
N LYS A 79 -17.72 9.61 0.57
CA LYS A 79 -17.35 8.96 -0.68
C LYS A 79 -15.86 8.62 -0.70
N LEU A 80 -14.98 9.57 -0.40
CA LEU A 80 -13.53 9.36 -0.37
C LEU A 80 -13.14 8.27 0.64
N HIS A 81 -13.74 8.28 1.83
CA HIS A 81 -13.53 7.25 2.85
C HIS A 81 -13.92 5.85 2.34
N ARG A 82 -15.08 5.71 1.68
CA ARG A 82 -15.51 4.43 1.10
C ARG A 82 -14.58 3.95 -0.02
N GLU A 83 -14.16 4.83 -0.91
CA GLU A 83 -13.24 4.50 -2.01
C GLU A 83 -11.88 4.04 -1.48
N ARG A 84 -11.33 4.74 -0.49
CA ARG A 84 -10.10 4.35 0.21
C ARG A 84 -10.25 2.99 0.90
N ALA A 85 -11.34 2.77 1.63
CA ALA A 85 -11.61 1.49 2.28
C ALA A 85 -11.69 0.34 1.26
N ALA A 86 -12.38 0.54 0.14
CA ALA A 86 -12.49 -0.45 -0.93
C ALA A 86 -11.14 -0.77 -1.59
N ARG A 87 -10.31 0.26 -1.86
CA ARG A 87 -8.93 0.07 -2.33
C ARG A 87 -8.11 -0.75 -1.35
N HIS A 88 -8.13 -0.38 -0.06
CA HIS A 88 -7.39 -1.07 0.99
C HIS A 88 -7.80 -2.54 1.10
N GLU A 89 -9.10 -2.82 1.07
CA GLU A 89 -9.63 -4.18 1.17
C GLU A 89 -9.26 -5.03 -0.05
N SER A 90 -9.33 -4.45 -1.26
CA SER A 90 -8.94 -5.12 -2.50
C SER A 90 -7.45 -5.52 -2.51
N VAL A 91 -6.56 -4.56 -2.20
CA VAL A 91 -5.11 -4.81 -2.17
C VAL A 91 -4.72 -5.72 -1.01
N GLY A 92 -5.29 -5.50 0.18
CA GLY A 92 -5.01 -6.29 1.38
C GLY A 92 -5.40 -7.77 1.23
N ARG A 93 -6.58 -8.06 0.66
CA ARG A 93 -7.03 -9.45 0.43
C ARG A 93 -6.14 -10.20 -0.56
N SER A 94 -5.70 -9.53 -1.61
CA SER A 94 -4.96 -10.17 -2.71
C SER A 94 -3.45 -10.29 -2.44
N MET A 95 -2.87 -9.44 -1.59
CA MET A 95 -1.43 -9.38 -1.38
C MET A 95 -0.83 -10.70 -0.87
N GLY A 96 -1.41 -11.29 0.18
CA GLY A 96 -0.89 -12.53 0.75
C GLY A 96 -0.88 -13.70 -0.26
N ALA A 97 -1.93 -13.79 -1.08
CA ALA A 97 -2.00 -14.80 -2.15
C ALA A 97 -0.95 -14.53 -3.25
N ARG A 98 -0.72 -13.25 -3.59
CA ARG A 98 0.29 -12.84 -4.57
C ARG A 98 1.70 -13.19 -4.09
N ILE A 99 2.05 -12.88 -2.84
CA ILE A 99 3.34 -13.26 -2.25
C ILE A 99 3.54 -14.78 -2.32
N ARG A 100 2.55 -15.57 -1.88
CA ARG A 100 2.61 -17.05 -1.97
C ARG A 100 2.81 -17.55 -3.41
N LYS A 101 2.17 -16.91 -4.40
CA LYS A 101 2.35 -17.23 -5.83
C LYS A 101 3.77 -16.96 -6.31
N PHE A 102 4.41 -15.86 -5.88
CA PHE A 102 5.79 -15.57 -6.26
C PHE A 102 6.78 -16.52 -5.58
N ILE A 103 6.54 -16.87 -4.32
CA ILE A 103 7.32 -17.87 -3.61
C ILE A 103 7.25 -19.24 -4.33
N SER A 104 6.05 -19.69 -4.72
CA SER A 104 5.91 -20.97 -5.43
C SER A 104 6.56 -20.98 -6.81
N LYS A 105 6.76 -19.82 -7.44
CA LYS A 105 7.50 -19.66 -8.71
C LYS A 105 9.03 -19.66 -8.52
N GLY A 106 9.52 -19.64 -7.28
CA GLY A 106 10.94 -19.72 -6.94
C GLY A 106 11.56 -18.42 -6.42
N VAL A 107 10.77 -17.40 -6.07
CA VAL A 107 11.27 -16.22 -5.36
C VAL A 107 11.53 -16.58 -3.90
N PRO A 108 12.75 -16.41 -3.36
CA PRO A 108 13.02 -16.60 -1.93
C PRO A 108 12.04 -15.80 -1.06
N ALA A 109 11.45 -16.43 -0.04
CA ALA A 109 10.52 -15.76 0.85
C ALA A 109 11.16 -14.57 1.57
N SER A 110 12.44 -14.69 1.93
CA SER A 110 13.25 -13.63 2.54
C SER A 110 13.40 -12.37 1.68
N LEU A 111 13.20 -12.44 0.35
CA LEU A 111 13.19 -11.22 -0.48
C LEU A 111 12.04 -10.28 -0.12
N PHE A 112 10.93 -10.77 0.43
CA PHE A 112 9.82 -9.92 0.87
C PHE A 112 10.07 -9.24 2.22
N GLU A 113 11.21 -9.52 2.85
CA GLU A 113 11.70 -8.83 4.06
C GLU A 113 12.63 -7.67 3.68
N GLU A 114 13.03 -7.55 2.42
CA GLU A 114 13.87 -6.47 1.93
C GLU A 114 13.14 -5.12 1.98
N PRO A 115 13.78 -4.04 2.48
CA PRO A 115 13.14 -2.72 2.56
C PRO A 115 12.67 -2.18 1.21
N GLY A 116 13.32 -2.57 0.10
CA GLY A 116 12.93 -2.19 -1.25
C GLY A 116 11.80 -3.02 -1.86
N VAL A 117 11.40 -4.12 -1.20
CA VAL A 117 10.35 -5.04 -1.65
C VAL A 117 9.14 -4.83 -0.74
N TRP A 118 8.37 -3.80 -1.05
CA TRP A 118 7.25 -3.39 -0.20
C TRP A 118 6.17 -4.45 -0.12
N THR A 119 5.83 -4.84 1.10
CA THR A 119 4.67 -5.67 1.41
C THR A 119 3.53 -4.80 1.93
N TYR A 120 2.29 -5.24 1.71
CA TYR A 120 1.12 -4.47 2.12
C TYR A 120 0.78 -4.74 3.59
N PRO A 121 0.67 -3.72 4.45
CA PRO A 121 0.31 -3.91 5.85
C PRO A 121 -1.17 -4.27 5.97
N VAL A 122 -1.47 -5.57 6.10
CA VAL A 122 -2.85 -6.08 6.24
C VAL A 122 -3.38 -5.90 7.67
N LYS A 123 -2.49 -5.74 8.65
CA LYS A 123 -2.81 -5.39 10.04
C LYS A 123 -1.97 -4.19 10.44
N ILE A 124 -2.59 -3.01 10.53
CA ILE A 124 -2.03 -1.93 11.34
C ILE A 124 -2.47 -2.24 12.78
N SER A 125 -1.59 -2.88 13.56
CA SER A 125 -1.80 -2.92 15.01
C SER A 125 -1.59 -1.51 15.55
N LEU A 126 -2.66 -0.73 15.65
CA LEU A 126 -2.69 0.42 16.54
C LEU A 126 -2.48 -0.15 17.95
N VAL A 127 -1.31 0.08 18.54
CA VAL A 127 -1.14 -0.06 19.98
C VAL A 127 -1.98 1.06 20.59
N SER A 128 -3.27 0.79 20.79
CA SER A 128 -4.09 1.60 21.69
C SER A 128 -3.53 1.35 23.08
N ARG A 129 -2.67 2.25 23.56
CA ARG A 129 -2.39 2.35 24.99
C ARG A 129 -3.69 2.80 25.65
N GLY A 130 -4.44 1.83 26.16
CA GLY A 130 -5.44 2.05 27.22
C GLY A 130 -4.75 2.15 28.57
#